data_AF-A0AAD5FUZ8-F1
#
_entry.id   AF-A0AAD5FUZ8-F1
#
_cell.length_a   1.000
_cell.length_b   1.000
_cell.length_c   1.000
_cell.angle_alpha   90.00
_cell.angle_beta   90.00
_cell.angle_gamma   90.00
#
_symmetry.space_group_name_H-M   'P 1'
#
loop_
_entity.id
_entity.type
_entity.pdbx_description
1 polymer ?
#
loop_
_entity_poly.entity_id
_entity_poly.type
_entity_poly.pdbx_seq_one_letter_code
_entity_poly.pdbx_strand_id
1 'polypeptide(L)'
;DNCMYEEWMTPQPWTPSGPVNLKVRVDVRMDENRDLVPVIVAEWKAMDDASIKYINGTEFQITKQGSGEHFCVHYILKNKIEAMRNPAGEQWSFSLDKVAVDPGGTYLVSVSNLPKPNLAHTTYNVNQTIQVSGCKSPEMQPTRICIERGE
;
A
#
# COMPACT_ATOMS: atom_id res chain seq x y z
N ASP A 1 -13.05 8.41 1.60
CA ASP A 1 -13.71 9.26 0.59
C ASP A 1 -12.83 10.18 -0.24
N ASN A 2 -11.50 10.23 -0.07
CA ASN A 2 -10.70 10.76 -1.16
C ASN A 2 -9.29 10.16 -1.20
N CYS A 3 -9.01 9.32 -2.20
CA CYS A 3 -7.64 8.94 -2.56
C CYS A 3 -6.91 10.07 -3.30
N MET A 4 -7.53 11.24 -3.45
CA MET A 4 -6.91 12.39 -4.08
C MET A 4 -6.00 13.09 -3.09
N TYR A 5 -4.70 13.05 -3.38
CA TYR A 5 -3.71 13.88 -2.71
C TYR A 5 -3.82 15.32 -3.20
N GLU A 6 -4.08 16.29 -2.33
CA GLU A 6 -4.40 17.68 -2.71
C GLU A 6 -3.32 18.33 -3.58
N GLU A 7 -2.04 18.08 -3.28
CA GLU A 7 -0.91 18.66 -4.06
C GLU A 7 -0.79 18.03 -5.46
N TRP A 8 -1.51 16.96 -5.77
CA TRP A 8 -1.56 16.41 -7.12
C TRP A 8 -2.17 17.40 -8.12
N MET A 9 -3.05 18.30 -7.67
CA MET A 9 -3.64 19.32 -8.53
C MET A 9 -2.69 20.49 -8.82
N THR A 10 -1.52 20.53 -8.17
CA THR A 10 -0.46 21.53 -8.42
C THR A 10 0.71 20.92 -9.17
N PRO A 11 1.06 21.43 -10.38
CA PRO A 11 2.19 20.93 -11.13
C PRO A 11 3.49 21.04 -10.32
N GLN A 12 4.28 19.97 -10.34
CA GLN A 12 5.56 19.90 -9.64
C GLN A 12 6.71 20.00 -10.64
N PRO A 13 7.73 20.83 -10.37
CA PRO A 13 8.92 20.90 -11.22
C PRO A 13 9.76 19.62 -11.12
N TRP A 14 9.73 18.94 -9.97
CA TRP A 14 10.49 17.71 -9.70
C TRP A 14 9.59 16.71 -9.00
N THR A 15 9.53 15.49 -9.51
CA THR A 15 8.79 14.37 -8.91
C THR A 15 9.74 13.18 -8.73
N PRO A 16 9.59 12.41 -7.65
CA PRO A 16 10.41 11.23 -7.42
C PRO A 16 10.13 10.12 -8.45
N SER A 17 11.12 9.26 -8.65
CA SER A 17 10.97 7.98 -9.32
C SER A 17 9.93 7.10 -8.61
N GLY A 18 9.33 6.17 -9.35
CA GLY A 18 8.36 5.23 -8.79
C GLY A 18 8.96 4.33 -7.70
N PRO A 19 8.14 3.81 -6.78
CA PRO A 19 8.58 2.80 -5.82
C PRO A 19 9.06 1.53 -6.52
N VAL A 20 9.85 0.72 -5.83
CA VAL A 20 10.38 -0.56 -6.32
C VAL A 20 10.15 -1.67 -5.31
N ASN A 21 10.27 -2.91 -5.75
CA ASN A 21 10.25 -4.11 -4.91
C ASN A 21 8.98 -4.23 -4.04
N LEU A 22 7.82 -3.87 -4.59
CA LEU A 22 6.54 -4.10 -3.93
C LEU A 22 6.35 -5.61 -3.69
N LYS A 23 6.12 -5.96 -2.43
CA LYS A 23 5.73 -7.29 -1.98
C LYS A 23 4.41 -7.16 -1.24
N VAL A 24 3.45 -7.98 -1.63
CA VAL A 24 2.13 -8.04 -1.01
C VAL A 24 1.82 -9.46 -0.61
N ARG A 25 1.34 -9.64 0.62
CA ARG A 25 0.80 -10.91 1.11
C ARG A 25 -0.43 -10.66 1.98
N VAL A 26 -1.19 -11.71 2.22
CA VAL A 26 -2.25 -11.73 3.22
C VAL A 26 -1.70 -12.41 4.47
N ASP A 27 -2.09 -11.89 5.63
CA ASP A 27 -1.79 -12.45 6.94
C ASP A 27 -3.08 -12.51 7.76
N VAL A 28 -3.13 -13.35 8.78
CA VAL A 28 -4.25 -13.36 9.73
C VAL A 28 -3.77 -12.81 11.06
N ARG A 29 -4.40 -11.73 11.50
CA ARG A 29 -3.95 -10.97 12.67
C ARG A 29 -5.10 -10.69 13.61
N MET A 30 -4.76 -10.55 14.88
CA MET A 30 -5.71 -10.14 15.90
C MET A 30 -5.88 -8.62 15.87
N ASP A 31 -7.13 -8.15 15.78
CA ASP A 31 -7.48 -6.74 15.85
C ASP A 31 -7.61 -6.25 17.30
N GLU A 32 -7.99 -4.98 17.48
CA GLU A 32 -8.19 -4.37 18.80
C GLU A 32 -9.35 -4.99 19.60
N ASN A 33 -10.31 -5.62 18.92
CA ASN A 33 -11.44 -6.32 19.53
C ASN A 33 -11.09 -7.77 19.92
N ARG A 34 -9.85 -8.21 19.67
CA ARG A 34 -9.37 -9.60 19.80
C ARG A 34 -9.97 -10.56 18.78
N ASP A 35 -10.49 -10.03 17.68
CA ASP A 35 -10.98 -10.82 16.56
C ASP A 35 -9.84 -11.12 15.59
N LEU A 36 -9.80 -12.34 15.06
CA LEU A 36 -8.90 -12.67 13.96
C LEU A 36 -9.49 -12.15 12.65
N VAL A 37 -8.69 -11.35 11.93
CA VAL A 37 -9.07 -10.75 10.66
C VAL A 37 -7.96 -10.95 9.62
N PRO A 38 -8.29 -11.18 8.34
CA PRO A 38 -7.30 -11.20 7.29
C PRO A 38 -6.87 -9.77 6.95
N VAL A 39 -5.56 -9.56 6.87
CA VAL A 39 -4.94 -8.25 6.71
C VAL A 39 -3.96 -8.30 5.54
N ILE A 40 -4.01 -7.29 4.68
CA ILE A 40 -2.97 -7.08 3.68
C ILE A 40 -1.71 -6.53 4.36
N VAL A 41 -0.61 -7.23 4.14
CA VAL A 41 0.74 -6.82 4.53
C VAL A 41 1.52 -6.49 3.26
N ALA A 42 1.90 -5.23 3.12
CA ALA A 42 2.66 -4.73 2.00
C ALA A 42 3.99 -4.14 2.46
N GLU A 43 5.04 -4.38 1.68
CA GLU A 43 6.36 -3.78 1.83
C GLU A 43 6.83 -3.28 0.47
N TRP A 44 7.40 -2.09 0.40
CA TRP A 44 7.99 -1.54 -0.81
C TRP A 44 9.19 -0.68 -0.46
N LYS A 45 9.96 -0.29 -1.48
CA LYS A 45 11.19 0.49 -1.30
C LYS A 45 11.19 1.72 -2.18
N ALA A 46 11.85 2.78 -1.72
CA ALA A 46 12.23 3.88 -2.61
C ALA A 46 13.43 3.46 -3.46
N MET A 47 13.43 3.89 -4.72
CA MET A 47 14.59 3.77 -5.60
C MET A 47 15.76 4.58 -5.02
N ASP A 48 16.97 4.01 -5.02
CA ASP A 48 18.18 4.66 -4.52
C ASP A 48 18.86 5.52 -5.59
N ASP A 49 18.08 6.44 -6.17
CA ASP A 49 18.55 7.46 -7.11
C ASP A 49 18.47 8.87 -6.51
N ALA A 50 18.92 9.89 -7.25
CA ALA A 50 18.92 11.27 -6.78
C ALA A 50 17.50 11.85 -6.57
N SER A 51 16.46 11.26 -7.18
CA SER A 51 15.09 11.76 -7.11
C SER A 51 14.48 11.56 -5.72
N ILE A 52 15.05 10.67 -4.90
CA ILE A 52 14.62 10.38 -3.52
C ILE A 52 14.55 11.64 -2.63
N LYS A 53 15.38 12.66 -2.93
CA LYS A 53 15.38 13.96 -2.22
C LYS A 53 14.10 14.76 -2.41
N TYR A 54 13.32 14.42 -3.43
CA TYR A 54 12.03 15.03 -3.74
C TYR A 54 10.84 14.17 -3.29
N ILE A 55 11.08 13.05 -2.60
CA ILE A 55 10.00 12.29 -1.95
C ILE A 55 9.49 13.08 -0.74
N ASN A 56 8.24 13.53 -0.82
CA ASN A 56 7.50 14.11 0.29
C ASN A 56 6.71 13.04 1.07
N GLY A 57 6.46 11.89 0.43
CA GLY A 57 5.64 10.85 1.00
C GLY A 57 5.44 9.66 0.08
N THR A 58 4.60 8.73 0.51
CA THR A 58 4.15 7.62 -0.31
C THR A 58 2.68 7.34 -0.07
N GLU A 59 1.94 7.04 -1.13
CA GLU A 59 0.55 6.62 -1.09
C GLU A 59 0.47 5.12 -1.27
N PHE A 60 -0.24 4.46 -0.36
CA PHE A 60 -0.73 3.10 -0.52
C PHE A 60 -2.22 3.14 -0.87
N GLN A 61 -2.61 2.43 -1.92
CA GLN A 61 -3.99 2.28 -2.35
C GLN A 61 -4.35 0.80 -2.48
N ILE A 62 -5.54 0.44 -2.00
CA ILE A 62 -6.17 -0.85 -2.26
C ILE A 62 -7.49 -0.61 -2.97
N THR A 63 -7.78 -1.41 -3.99
CA THR A 63 -9.06 -1.41 -4.70
C THR A 63 -9.60 -2.84 -4.77
N LYS A 64 -10.81 -3.06 -4.26
CA LYS A 64 -11.50 -4.34 -4.35
C LYS A 64 -12.09 -4.52 -5.75
N GLN A 65 -11.74 -5.62 -6.41
CA GLN A 65 -12.23 -5.90 -7.75
C GLN A 65 -13.71 -6.29 -7.70
N GLY A 66 -14.49 -5.76 -8.64
CA GLY A 66 -15.92 -6.04 -8.76
C GLY A 66 -16.85 -5.16 -7.91
N SER A 67 -16.37 -4.46 -6.88
CA SER A 67 -17.20 -3.53 -6.08
C SER A 67 -16.87 -2.05 -6.28
N GLY A 68 -15.70 -1.71 -6.84
CA GLY A 68 -15.25 -0.32 -6.97
C GLY A 68 -14.82 0.33 -5.64
N GLU A 69 -14.94 -0.41 -4.54
CA GLU A 69 -14.50 0.01 -3.20
C GLU A 69 -12.98 0.22 -3.20
N HIS A 70 -12.53 1.34 -2.66
CA HIS A 70 -11.13 1.69 -2.58
C HIS A 70 -10.80 2.33 -1.22
N PHE A 71 -9.58 2.10 -0.77
CA PHE A 71 -9.05 2.67 0.47
C PHE A 71 -7.60 3.12 0.23
N CYS A 72 -7.22 4.24 0.85
CA CYS A 72 -5.90 4.83 0.67
C CYS A 72 -5.29 5.27 1.99
N VAL A 73 -3.96 5.18 2.07
CA VAL A 73 -3.14 5.67 3.19
C VAL A 73 -2.03 6.53 2.61
N HIS A 74 -1.91 7.75 3.13
CA HIS A 74 -0.80 8.66 2.81
C HIS A 74 0.21 8.67 3.94
N TYR A 75 1.44 8.25 3.65
CA TYR A 75 2.60 8.49 4.50
C TYR A 75 3.19 9.84 4.13
N ILE A 76 3.09 10.82 5.01
CA ILE A 76 3.69 12.14 4.82
C ILE A 76 4.98 12.22 5.63
N LEU A 77 6.10 12.40 4.94
CA LEU A 77 7.40 12.55 5.57
C LEU A 77 7.53 13.96 6.14
N LYS A 78 7.77 14.06 7.45
CA LYS A 78 7.99 15.35 8.12
C LYS A 78 9.33 15.98 7.75
N ASN A 79 10.31 15.15 7.41
CA ASN A 79 11.67 15.55 7.03
C ASN A 79 12.02 14.92 5.69
N LYS A 80 12.83 15.61 4.90
CA LYS A 80 13.33 15.08 3.63
C LYS A 80 14.32 13.95 3.84
N ILE A 81 14.33 13.02 2.89
CA ILE A 81 15.37 11.99 2.80
C ILE A 81 16.60 12.63 2.16
N GLU A 82 17.66 12.82 2.94
CA GLU A 82 18.88 13.51 2.49
C GLU A 82 19.86 12.59 1.72
N ALA A 83 19.74 11.27 1.88
CA ALA A 83 20.65 10.29 1.31
C ALA A 83 19.90 9.17 0.57
N MET A 84 20.50 8.66 -0.52
CA MET A 84 19.93 7.59 -1.35
C MET A 84 19.68 6.28 -0.59
N ARG A 85 20.39 6.09 0.52
CA ARG A 85 20.28 4.91 1.38
C ARG A 85 20.08 5.32 2.82
N ASN A 86 19.49 4.42 3.59
CA ASN A 86 19.31 4.58 5.02
C ASN A 86 20.68 4.53 5.75
N PRO A 87 20.75 4.84 7.05
CA PRO A 87 22.00 4.79 7.81
C PRO A 87 22.70 3.41 7.84
N ALA A 88 21.97 2.32 7.55
CA ALA A 88 22.51 0.97 7.45
C ALA A 88 23.07 0.64 6.05
N GLY A 89 23.01 1.57 5.09
CA GLY A 89 23.48 1.35 3.71
C GLY A 89 22.50 0.55 2.85
N GLU A 90 21.23 0.48 3.25
CA GLU A 90 20.15 -0.22 2.53
C GLU A 90 19.22 0.77 1.83
N GLN A 91 18.46 0.30 0.84
CA GLN A 91 17.35 1.07 0.28
C GLN A 91 16.31 1.39 1.38
N TRP A 92 15.78 2.60 1.36
CA TRP A 92 14.68 3.00 2.24
C TRP A 92 13.45 2.12 1.99
N SER A 93 12.91 1.52 3.06
CA SER A 93 11.74 0.67 3.02
C SER A 93 10.55 1.32 3.71
N PHE A 94 9.36 0.98 3.21
CA PHE A 94 8.07 1.34 3.75
C PHE A 94 7.23 0.07 3.87
N SER A 95 6.36 0.02 4.86
CA SER A 95 5.48 -1.11 5.07
C SER A 95 4.13 -0.69 5.64
N LEU A 96 3.07 -1.39 5.27
CA LEU A 96 1.73 -1.24 5.83
C LEU A 96 1.12 -2.62 6.09
N ASP A 97 0.55 -2.80 7.27
CA ASP A 97 0.10 -4.10 7.76
C ASP A 97 -1.18 -4.01 8.61
N LYS A 98 -2.07 -3.06 8.23
CA LYS A 98 -3.28 -2.71 9.01
C LYS A 98 -4.59 -2.70 8.20
N VAL A 99 -4.56 -3.08 6.93
CA VAL A 99 -5.75 -3.04 6.07
C VAL A 99 -6.46 -4.38 6.10
N ALA A 100 -7.56 -4.44 6.86
CA ALA A 100 -8.44 -5.61 6.89
C ALA A 100 -9.16 -5.78 5.54
N VAL A 101 -9.35 -7.03 5.12
CA VAL A 101 -9.98 -7.41 3.84
C VAL A 101 -11.01 -8.52 4.03
N ASP A 102 -11.75 -8.84 2.97
CA ASP A 102 -12.75 -9.91 2.99
C ASP A 102 -12.14 -11.23 2.51
N PRO A 103 -12.46 -12.36 3.17
CA PRO A 103 -12.17 -13.70 2.66
C PRO A 103 -12.74 -13.90 1.24
N GLY A 104 -11.96 -14.52 0.36
CA GLY A 104 -12.34 -14.78 -1.03
C GLY A 104 -12.29 -13.56 -1.96
N GLY A 105 -12.00 -12.36 -1.44
CA GLY A 105 -11.91 -11.15 -2.24
C GLY A 105 -10.63 -11.05 -3.08
N THR A 106 -10.71 -10.36 -4.21
CA THR A 106 -9.54 -10.01 -5.04
C THR A 106 -9.29 -8.52 -4.97
N TYR A 107 -8.05 -8.14 -4.68
CA TYR A 107 -7.67 -6.76 -4.43
C TYR A 107 -6.49 -6.36 -5.31
N LEU A 108 -6.57 -5.18 -5.93
CA LEU A 108 -5.44 -4.51 -6.55
C LEU A 108 -4.78 -3.61 -5.51
N VAL A 109 -3.55 -3.92 -5.16
CA VAL A 109 -2.72 -3.07 -4.31
C VAL A 109 -1.81 -2.24 -5.20
N SER A 110 -1.78 -0.93 -4.98
CA SER A 110 -0.95 0.01 -5.74
C SER A 110 -0.23 0.94 -4.77
N VAL A 111 1.05 1.18 -5.01
CA VAL A 111 1.84 2.15 -4.24
C VAL A 111 2.48 3.17 -5.15
N SER A 112 2.55 4.42 -4.70
CA SER A 112 3.20 5.51 -5.41
C SER A 112 3.99 6.40 -4.46
N ASN A 113 5.02 7.06 -4.99
CA ASN A 113 5.71 8.13 -4.27
C ASN A 113 4.99 9.46 -4.50
N LEU A 114 5.05 10.33 -3.50
CA LEU A 114 4.48 11.67 -3.53
C LEU A 114 5.62 12.72 -3.59
N PRO A 115 5.46 13.79 -4.38
CA PRO A 115 4.30 14.05 -5.24
C PRO A 115 4.26 13.13 -6.48
N LYS A 116 3.05 12.85 -6.97
CA LYS A 116 2.84 12.07 -8.20
C LYS A 116 3.30 12.88 -9.43
N PRO A 117 3.76 12.24 -10.52
CA PRO A 117 4.07 12.94 -11.77
C PRO A 117 2.91 13.77 -12.29
N ASN A 118 3.26 14.86 -12.99
CA ASN A 118 2.30 15.73 -13.65
C ASN A 118 1.46 14.96 -14.67
N LEU A 119 0.25 15.46 -14.94
CA LEU A 119 -0.66 14.84 -15.90
C LEU A 119 0.03 14.66 -17.28
N ALA A 120 -0.23 13.53 -17.93
CA ALA A 120 0.38 13.12 -19.21
C ALA A 120 1.89 12.80 -19.18
N HIS A 121 2.51 12.71 -17.99
CA HIS A 121 3.87 12.18 -17.84
C HIS A 121 3.85 10.66 -17.58
N THR A 122 5.03 10.08 -17.34
CA THR A 122 5.25 8.63 -17.22
C THR A 122 4.45 7.97 -16.09
N THR A 123 4.24 6.65 -16.21
CA THR A 123 3.71 5.81 -15.13
C THR A 123 4.64 5.85 -13.91
N TYR A 124 4.04 5.78 -12.72
CA TYR A 124 4.72 6.18 -11.47
C TYR A 124 4.47 5.24 -10.29
N ASN A 125 3.45 4.40 -10.40
CA ASN A 125 3.06 3.46 -9.37
C ASN A 125 3.52 2.05 -9.73
N VAL A 126 3.77 1.24 -8.71
CA VAL A 126 3.88 -0.22 -8.84
C VAL A 126 2.66 -0.84 -8.21
N ASN A 127 2.16 -1.92 -8.80
CA ASN A 127 0.95 -2.57 -8.34
C ASN A 127 1.10 -4.10 -8.35
N GLN A 128 0.26 -4.74 -7.55
CA GLN A 128 0.17 -6.19 -7.47
C GLN A 128 -1.27 -6.56 -7.13
N THR A 129 -1.82 -7.51 -7.88
CA THR A 129 -3.12 -8.12 -7.55
C THR A 129 -2.91 -9.26 -6.56
N ILE A 130 -3.71 -9.31 -5.50
CA ILE A 130 -3.72 -10.39 -4.51
C ILE A 130 -5.12 -10.96 -4.38
N GLN A 131 -5.21 -12.29 -4.30
CA GLN A 131 -6.45 -13.00 -4.03
C GLN A 131 -6.40 -13.52 -2.58
N VAL A 132 -7.40 -13.14 -1.79
CA VAL A 132 -7.55 -13.60 -0.41
C VAL A 132 -8.18 -14.98 -0.42
N SER A 133 -7.61 -15.90 0.35
CA SER A 133 -8.21 -17.22 0.58
C SER A 133 -9.65 -17.10 1.08
N GLY A 134 -10.53 -18.00 0.65
CA GLY A 134 -11.90 -18.10 1.18
C GLY A 134 -11.95 -18.78 2.54
N CYS A 135 -13.14 -18.80 3.16
CA CYS A 135 -13.34 -19.38 4.50
C CYS A 135 -13.08 -20.90 4.58
N LYS A 136 -13.11 -21.60 3.44
CA LYS A 136 -12.74 -23.03 3.37
C LYS A 136 -11.25 -23.29 3.63
N SER A 137 -10.41 -22.26 3.56
CA SER A 137 -8.98 -22.39 3.85
C SER A 137 -8.74 -22.46 5.37
N PRO A 138 -7.91 -23.38 5.88
CA PRO A 138 -7.69 -23.56 7.33
C PRO A 138 -7.27 -22.29 8.07
N GLU A 139 -6.49 -21.43 7.41
CA GLU A 139 -6.02 -20.16 7.96
C GLU A 139 -7.15 -19.14 8.15
N MET A 140 -8.22 -19.21 7.33
CA MET A 140 -9.33 -18.25 7.31
C MET A 140 -10.50 -18.69 8.19
N GLN A 141 -10.68 -19.99 8.44
CA GLN A 141 -11.73 -20.54 9.31
C GLN A 141 -11.86 -19.83 10.67
N PRO A 142 -10.77 -19.52 11.41
CA PRO A 142 -10.89 -18.88 12.71
C PRO A 142 -11.13 -17.37 12.62
N THR A 143 -11.19 -16.79 11.42
CA THR A 143 -11.44 -15.35 11.27
C THR A 143 -12.90 -15.02 11.55
N ARG A 144 -13.15 -13.86 12.18
CA ARG A 144 -14.49 -13.46 12.60
C ARG A 144 -15.50 -13.50 11.46
N ILE A 145 -15.13 -12.97 10.29
CA ILE A 145 -16.01 -12.91 9.11
C ILE A 145 -16.44 -14.33 8.68
N CYS A 146 -15.56 -15.33 8.76
CA CYS A 146 -15.90 -16.70 8.41
C CYS A 146 -16.79 -17.37 9.47
N ILE A 147 -16.49 -17.14 10.75
CA ILE A 147 -17.33 -17.62 11.87
C ILE A 147 -18.74 -17.04 11.76
N GLU A 148 -18.87 -15.73 11.50
CA GLU A 148 -20.16 -15.05 11.34
C GLU A 148 -20.96 -15.54 10.13
N ARG A 149 -20.27 -15.95 9.05
CA ARG A 149 -20.89 -16.54 7.86
C ARG A 149 -21.27 -18.02 8.04
N GLY A 150 -20.73 -18.68 9.06
CA GLY A 150 -20.95 -20.12 9.31
C GLY A 150 -20.27 -21.02 8.28
N GLU A 151 -19.15 -20.58 7.71
CA GLU A 151 -18.36 -21.30 6.69
C GLU A 151 -17.11 -22.00 7.25
#